data_AF-A0A8G1W393-F1
#
_entry.id   AF-A0A8G1W393-F1
#
_cell.length_a   1.000
_cell.length_b   1.000
_cell.length_c   1.000
_cell.angle_alpha   90.00
_cell.angle_beta   90.00
_cell.angle_gamma   90.00
#
_symmetry.space_group_name_H-M   'P 1'
#
loop_
_entity.id
_entity.type
_entity.pdbx_description
1 polymer ?
#
loop_
_entity_poly.entity_id
_entity_poly.type
_entity_poly.pdbx_seq_one_letter_code
_entity_poly.pdbx_strand_id
1 'polypeptide(L)'
;IPEILEMILLGLDMKTLLLSTRVCRAWNALIRSSPSIQKALFFRPADPVPSQARAKNPLVEEKVWHDFLHPRLFSRLAGAAYFSAFPLIESEEIDKAYLRPEASWRRMLLEQPP
;
A
#
# COMPACT_ATOMS: atom_id res chain seq x y z
N ILE A 1 -24.92 -13.47 2.24
CA ILE A 1 -23.57 -14.08 2.11
C ILE A 1 -22.46 -13.11 1.62
N PRO A 2 -22.59 -11.77 1.59
CA PRO A 2 -21.37 -10.94 1.51
C PRO A 2 -20.48 -11.06 2.77
N GLU A 3 -21.05 -11.45 3.91
CA GLU A 3 -20.39 -11.47 5.23
C GLU A 3 -19.30 -12.55 5.31
N ILE A 4 -19.58 -13.76 4.80
CA ILE A 4 -18.59 -14.85 4.79
C ILE A 4 -17.43 -14.51 3.86
N LEU A 5 -17.72 -13.91 2.71
CA LEU A 5 -16.68 -13.46 1.79
C LEU A 5 -15.82 -12.36 2.43
N GLU A 6 -16.42 -11.40 3.14
CA GLU A 6 -15.68 -10.38 3.89
C GLU A 6 -14.73 -10.99 4.91
N MET A 7 -15.18 -11.97 5.71
CA MET A 7 -14.33 -12.66 6.67
C MET A 7 -13.17 -13.41 6.01
N ILE A 8 -13.42 -14.07 4.88
CA ILE A 8 -12.36 -14.74 4.11
C ILE A 8 -11.34 -13.73 3.60
N LEU A 9 -11.80 -12.61 3.03
CA LEU A 9 -10.94 -11.55 2.50
C LEU A 9 -10.09 -10.89 3.59
N LEU A 10 -10.65 -10.67 4.79
CA LEU A 10 -9.92 -10.13 5.93
C LEU A 10 -8.82 -11.07 6.45
N GLY A 11 -8.89 -12.36 6.15
CA GLY A 11 -7.85 -13.32 6.49
C GLY A 11 -6.68 -13.36 5.50
N LEU A 12 -6.72 -12.60 4.41
CA LEU A 12 -5.67 -12.58 3.39
C LEU A 12 -4.55 -11.59 3.74
N ASP A 13 -3.36 -11.82 3.19
CA ASP A 13 -2.29 -10.82 3.22
C ASP A 13 -2.67 -9.59 2.39
N MET A 14 -2.05 -8.44 2.71
CA MET A 14 -2.41 -7.15 2.12
C MET A 14 -2.31 -7.14 0.59
N LYS A 15 -1.29 -7.80 0.02
CA LYS A 15 -1.08 -7.85 -1.43
C LYS A 15 -2.17 -8.68 -2.09
N THR A 16 -2.44 -9.87 -1.58
CA THR A 16 -3.49 -10.75 -2.10
C THR A 16 -4.85 -10.07 -2.01
N LEU A 17 -5.16 -9.43 -0.87
CA LEU A 17 -6.38 -8.67 -0.67
C LEU A 17 -6.55 -7.52 -1.68
N LEU A 18 -5.48 -6.80 -2.02
CA LEU A 18 -5.55 -5.79 -3.08
C LEU A 18 -5.80 -6.39 -4.46
N LEU A 19 -5.17 -7.52 -4.78
CA LEU A 19 -5.37 -8.17 -6.07
C LEU A 19 -6.79 -8.75 -6.18
N SER A 20 -7.41 -9.13 -5.06
CA SER A 20 -8.80 -9.58 -5.00
C SER A 20 -9.79 -8.54 -5.55
N THR A 21 -9.46 -7.24 -5.59
CA THR A 21 -10.33 -6.23 -6.24
C THR A 21 -10.48 -6.43 -7.74
N ARG A 22 -9.62 -7.25 -8.37
CA ARG A 22 -9.61 -7.49 -9.82
C ARG A 22 -10.32 -8.79 -10.22
N VAL A 23 -10.79 -9.59 -9.27
CA VAL A 23 -11.42 -10.89 -9.55
C VAL A 23 -12.78 -10.71 -10.23
N CYS A 24 -13.68 -9.94 -9.62
CA CYS A 24 -14.98 -9.63 -10.20
C CYS A 24 -15.58 -8.33 -9.62
N ARG A 25 -16.66 -7.85 -10.24
CA ARG A 25 -17.34 -6.61 -9.81
C ARG A 25 -17.93 -6.70 -8.40
N ALA A 26 -18.44 -7.87 -8.00
CA ALA A 26 -19.03 -8.08 -6.68
C ALA A 26 -17.97 -7.98 -5.57
N TRP A 27 -16.80 -8.61 -5.76
CA TRP A 27 -15.68 -8.54 -4.82
C TRP A 27 -15.14 -7.13 -4.71
N ASN A 28 -14.95 -6.45 -5.85
CA ASN A 28 -14.54 -5.05 -5.86
C ASN A 28 -15.54 -4.15 -5.13
N ALA A 29 -16.84 -4.35 -5.34
CA ALA A 29 -17.88 -3.59 -4.64
C ALA A 29 -17.82 -3.82 -3.12
N LEU A 30 -17.70 -5.09 -2.68
CA LEU A 30 -17.59 -5.45 -1.26
C LEU A 30 -16.34 -4.83 -0.61
N ILE A 31 -15.17 -4.96 -1.25
CA ILE A 31 -13.92 -4.38 -0.76
C ILE A 31 -14.04 -2.86 -0.61
N ARG A 32 -14.71 -2.19 -1.55
CA ARG A 32 -14.91 -0.73 -1.52
C ARG A 32 -15.92 -0.28 -0.47
N SER A 33 -16.94 -1.08 -0.18
CA SER A 33 -18.00 -0.72 0.77
C SER A 33 -17.69 -1.10 2.22
N SER A 34 -16.91 -2.17 2.46
CA SER A 34 -16.59 -2.65 3.81
C SER A 34 -15.58 -1.72 4.51
N PRO A 35 -15.94 -1.10 5.66
CA PRO A 35 -15.00 -0.30 6.43
C PRO A 35 -13.83 -1.11 6.98
N SER A 36 -14.07 -2.37 7.37
CA SER A 36 -13.06 -3.26 7.94
C SER A 36 -11.98 -3.59 6.91
N ILE A 37 -12.38 -3.94 5.69
CA ILE A 37 -11.44 -4.20 4.59
C ILE A 37 -10.70 -2.92 4.21
N GLN A 38 -11.39 -1.77 4.14
CA GLN A 38 -10.74 -0.49 3.84
C GLN A 38 -9.69 -0.09 4.89
N LYS A 39 -9.92 -0.41 6.18
CA LYS A 39 -8.94 -0.25 7.26
C LYS A 39 -7.74 -1.18 7.07
N ALA A 40 -7.99 -2.48 6.82
CA ALA A 40 -6.93 -3.47 6.58
C ALA A 40 -6.06 -3.13 5.36
N LEU A 41 -6.63 -2.50 4.33
CA LEU A 41 -5.91 -2.03 3.13
C LEU A 41 -5.31 -0.63 3.27
N PHE A 42 -5.35 -0.06 4.48
CA PHE A 42 -4.83 1.27 4.78
C PHE A 42 -5.52 2.42 4.03
N PHE A 43 -6.67 2.21 3.39
CA PHE A 43 -7.44 3.26 2.72
C PHE A 43 -8.26 4.13 3.69
N ARG A 44 -8.58 3.60 4.86
CA ARG A 44 -9.29 4.28 5.93
C ARG A 44 -8.51 4.13 7.23
N PRO A 45 -8.41 5.17 8.08
CA PRO A 45 -7.72 5.04 9.37
C PRO A 45 -8.40 4.01 10.27
N ALA A 46 -7.59 3.20 10.96
CA ALA A 46 -8.04 2.39 12.08
C ALA A 46 -8.55 3.28 13.22
N ASP A 47 -9.46 2.74 14.03
CA ASP A 47 -9.95 3.47 15.20
C ASP A 47 -8.81 3.59 16.22
N PRO A 48 -8.58 4.79 16.80
CA PRO A 48 -7.50 4.99 17.74
C PRO A 48 -7.79 4.21 19.03
N VAL A 49 -7.06 3.12 19.24
CA VAL A 49 -7.08 2.39 20.52
C VAL A 49 -5.95 2.92 21.40
N PRO A 50 -6.23 3.37 22.64
CA PRO A 50 -5.18 3.77 23.58
C PRO A 50 -4.16 2.64 23.71
N SER A 51 -2.86 2.95 23.63
CA SER A 51 -1.72 2.00 23.68
C SER A 51 -1.50 1.07 22.48
N GLN A 52 -2.20 1.25 21.35
CA GLN A 52 -1.93 0.50 20.14
C GLN A 52 -0.60 0.91 19.49
N ALA A 53 0.24 -0.08 19.17
CA ALA A 53 1.45 0.14 18.39
C ALA A 53 1.11 0.59 16.97
N ARG A 54 1.89 1.53 16.42
CA ARG A 54 1.74 1.97 15.03
C ARG A 54 2.06 0.81 14.10
N ALA A 55 1.07 0.40 13.32
CA ALA A 55 1.25 -0.54 12.23
C ALA A 55 1.66 0.24 10.98
N LYS A 56 2.81 -0.06 10.41
CA LYS A 56 3.19 0.45 9.10
C LYS A 56 2.45 -0.30 8.01
N ASN A 57 2.23 0.36 6.88
CA ASN A 57 1.68 -0.26 5.69
C ASN A 57 2.75 -1.17 5.06
N PRO A 58 2.59 -2.50 5.10
CA PRO A 58 3.63 -3.43 4.64
C PRO A 58 3.91 -3.28 3.14
N LEU A 59 2.92 -2.94 2.31
CA LEU A 59 3.16 -2.66 0.90
C LEU A 59 3.98 -1.40 0.69
N VAL A 60 3.77 -0.38 1.52
CA VAL A 60 4.59 0.81 1.41
C VAL A 60 5.98 0.55 1.94
N GLU A 61 6.12 -0.10 3.10
CA GLU A 61 7.42 -0.39 3.69
C GLU A 61 8.28 -1.30 2.80
N GLU A 62 7.75 -2.42 2.33
CA GLU A 62 8.52 -3.42 1.59
C GLU A 62 8.79 -3.03 0.12
N LYS A 63 7.86 -2.32 -0.53
CA LYS A 63 7.91 -2.04 -1.98
C LYS A 63 8.08 -0.55 -2.25
N VAL A 64 7.07 0.25 -1.92
CA VAL A 64 7.00 1.65 -2.39
C VAL A 64 8.11 2.51 -1.76
N TRP A 65 8.47 2.26 -0.51
CA TRP A 65 9.51 2.99 0.19
C TRP A 65 10.87 2.71 -0.42
N HIS A 66 11.25 1.43 -0.50
CA HIS A 66 12.56 1.03 -1.00
C HIS A 66 12.72 1.27 -2.50
N ASP A 67 11.73 0.88 -3.30
CA ASP A 67 11.84 0.97 -4.76
C ASP A 67 11.66 2.42 -5.24
N PHE A 68 10.77 3.20 -4.61
CA PHE A 68 10.30 4.46 -5.21
C PHE A 68 10.56 5.71 -4.37
N LEU A 69 10.18 5.75 -3.10
CA LEU A 69 10.27 6.99 -2.29
C LEU A 69 11.71 7.27 -1.83
N HIS A 70 12.40 6.27 -1.29
CA HIS A 70 13.73 6.43 -0.70
C HIS A 70 14.75 6.90 -1.74
N PRO A 71 14.85 6.32 -2.97
CA PRO A 71 15.77 6.82 -3.99
C PRO A 71 15.50 8.27 -4.40
N ARG A 72 14.24 8.68 -4.53
CA ARG A 72 13.84 10.02 -4.99
C ARG A 72 14.01 11.11 -3.92
N LEU A 73 13.79 10.77 -2.65
CA LEU A 73 13.96 11.70 -1.53
C LEU A 73 15.44 11.91 -1.21
N PHE A 74 16.21 10.82 -1.17
CA PHE A 74 17.61 10.89 -0.73
C PHE A 74 18.60 11.14 -1.86
N SER A 75 18.29 10.84 -3.13
CA SER A 75 19.14 11.28 -4.26
C SER A 75 19.28 12.80 -4.32
N ARG A 76 18.21 13.54 -3.98
CA ARG A 76 18.23 15.01 -3.90
C ARG A 76 19.07 15.55 -2.74
N LEU A 77 19.26 14.77 -1.69
CA LEU A 77 19.98 15.17 -0.48
C LEU A 77 21.44 14.70 -0.46
N ALA A 78 21.74 13.55 -1.06
CA ALA A 78 23.00 12.83 -0.85
C ALA A 78 23.96 12.82 -2.06
N GLY A 79 23.60 13.46 -3.17
CA GLY A 79 24.50 13.65 -4.32
C GLY A 79 24.96 12.35 -4.99
N ALA A 80 26.07 12.42 -5.74
CA ALA A 80 26.55 11.33 -6.61
C ALA A 80 26.83 9.98 -5.89
N ALA A 81 27.27 10.03 -4.63
CA ALA A 81 27.62 8.84 -3.83
C ALA A 81 26.39 7.97 -3.45
N TYR A 82 25.19 8.57 -3.46
CA TYR A 82 23.96 7.86 -3.15
C TYR A 82 23.52 6.95 -4.31
N PHE A 83 23.67 7.42 -5.55
CA PHE A 83 23.31 6.65 -6.75
C PHE A 83 24.15 5.38 -6.94
N SER A 84 25.36 5.32 -6.37
CA SER A 84 26.20 4.12 -6.41
C SER A 84 25.80 3.04 -5.39
N ALA A 85 25.17 3.41 -4.27
CA ALA A 85 24.79 2.47 -3.22
C ALA A 85 23.40 1.86 -3.42
N PHE A 86 22.51 2.57 -4.12
CA PHE A 86 21.15 2.13 -4.40
C PHE A 86 20.84 2.46 -5.85
N PRO A 87 20.77 1.46 -6.75
CA PRO A 87 20.32 1.68 -8.10
C PRO A 87 18.97 2.41 -8.06
N LEU A 88 18.88 3.55 -8.74
CA LEU A 88 17.57 4.08 -9.15
C LEU A 88 16.77 2.94 -9.78
N ILE A 89 15.44 2.97 -9.63
CA ILE A 89 14.52 2.02 -10.25
C ILE A 89 15.06 1.56 -11.61
N GLU A 90 15.41 0.28 -11.70
CA GLU A 90 16.17 -0.28 -12.83
C GLU A 90 15.46 -0.10 -14.18
N SER A 91 14.13 0.09 -14.16
CA SER A 91 13.30 0.21 -15.36
C SER A 91 12.40 1.45 -15.32
N GLU A 92 12.46 2.23 -16.40
CA GLU A 92 11.54 3.35 -16.65
C GLU A 92 10.06 2.93 -16.57
N GLU A 93 9.75 1.67 -16.92
CA GLU A 93 8.38 1.14 -16.86
C GLU A 93 7.89 1.00 -15.41
N ILE A 94 8.76 0.57 -14.50
CA ILE A 94 8.43 0.43 -13.07
C ILE A 94 8.23 1.82 -12.47
N ASP A 95 9.08 2.79 -12.84
CA ASP A 95 8.95 4.17 -12.38
C ASP A 95 7.62 4.79 -12.84
N LYS A 96 7.28 4.61 -14.14
CA LYS A 96 5.98 4.99 -14.69
C LYS A 96 4.81 4.30 -13.99
N ALA A 97 4.95 3.02 -13.63
CA ALA A 97 3.91 2.27 -12.93
C ALA A 97 3.62 2.82 -11.53
N TYR A 98 4.66 3.16 -10.76
CA TYR A 98 4.49 3.81 -9.44
C TYR A 98 3.91 5.22 -9.56
N LEU A 99 4.25 5.95 -10.63
CA LEU A 99 3.76 7.32 -10.88
C LEU A 99 2.30 7.42 -11.31
N ARG A 100 1.65 6.32 -11.70
CA ARG A 100 0.26 6.35 -12.18
C ARG A 100 -0.67 7.02 -11.15
N PRO A 101 -1.50 8.01 -11.54
CA PRO A 101 -2.38 8.70 -10.61
C PRO A 101 -3.40 7.76 -9.95
N GLU A 102 -3.80 6.70 -10.65
CA GLU A 102 -4.74 5.68 -10.18
C GLU A 102 -4.09 4.59 -9.30
N ALA A 103 -2.76 4.63 -9.09
CA ALA A 103 -2.07 3.64 -8.27
C ALA A 103 -2.63 3.63 -6.85
N SER A 104 -3.07 2.45 -6.39
CA SER A 104 -3.79 2.28 -5.13
C SER A 104 -3.00 2.79 -3.92
N TRP A 105 -1.68 2.54 -3.89
CA TRP A 105 -0.80 2.96 -2.81
C TRP A 105 -0.85 4.47 -2.53
N ARG A 106 -1.13 5.31 -3.54
CA ARG A 106 -1.20 6.76 -3.39
C ARG A 106 -2.35 7.25 -2.50
N ARG A 107 -3.36 6.39 -2.32
CA ARG A 107 -4.54 6.66 -1.47
C ARG A 107 -4.44 5.95 -0.13
N MET A 108 -3.36 5.22 0.13
CA MET A 108 -3.16 4.49 1.37
C MET A 108 -2.41 5.34 2.38
N LEU A 109 -2.72 5.12 3.65
CA LEU A 109 -1.95 5.62 4.77
C LEU A 109 -0.61 4.87 4.86
N LEU A 110 0.45 5.59 5.24
CA LEU A 110 1.79 5.01 5.46
C LEU A 110 1.84 4.18 6.74
N GLU A 111 1.07 4.59 7.75
CA GLU A 111 0.96 3.94 9.04
C GLU A 111 -0.44 4.17 9.64
N GLN A 112 -0.82 3.31 10.60
CA GLN A 112 -2.06 3.41 11.36
C GLN A 112 -1.86 3.03 12.84
N PRO A 113 -2.53 3.70 13.79
CA PRO A 113 -3.34 4.91 13.60
C PRO A 113 -2.49 6.08 13.05
N PRO A 114 -3.10 7.03 12.30
CA PRO A 114 -2.38 8.12 11.63
C PRO A 114 -1.72 9.11 12.59
#